data_AF-A0A8T5EIR5-F1
#
_entry.id   AF-A0A8T5EIR5-F1
#
_cell.length_a   1.000
_cell.length_b   1.000
_cell.length_c   1.000
_cell.angle_alpha   90.00
_cell.angle_beta   90.00
_cell.angle_gamma   90.00
#
_symmetry.space_group_name_H-M   'P 1'
#
loop_
_entity.id
_entity.type
_entity.pdbx_description
1 polymer ?
#
loop_
_entity_poly.entity_id
_entity_poly.type
_entity_poly.pdbx_seq_one_letter_code
_entity_poly.pdbx_strand_id
1 'polypeptide(L)'
;MESGNIPTYVGVEATKSRANRALTLSTVAFTLNFACWMLYGVLITFLVLNRAYDWDNSQIGWLIGIPILTGAIFRLPVGLLTDIHGGRKMFTIVMLIAAIPMFLVSKADSFWGFFFAGLGFGLCGSTFAVGIAYTSVWFEKKWQGTALGILGAGNAGAAITSILAPILLNNFTDNGANIEGWRLLPQLYAAVLVLMAIIFWVGTFERKVKQEKTLSLQERLSPLKDVRVWRFGLYYFLVFGGFVALAQWLVPYYVNVYTLSVGTAGMLTAIFSFPSGVIRAFGGWFSDRAGARKVMYWVLGACLISSILLLPPRMEITSAGEGVLAQRAGTVIEVDEINYTITVLDPAGEETIYNYLGIEEGSSSLNEDDMAVIPTVDTWQEPVVEVNDEIERKQLLAKGISLITFQANIWIFTFFVFVLGMAMGIGKAAVYKHIPVYYPNDVGVVGGIVGVLGGLGGFILPVVFGYLLKWTGLWTMTWLLFAVITFACLIWMHLVIKRMTNRRAPEISRLIEDPGGSFLPSLNIHCPSTGTDSEIHLLFVPGNPPSMRVEKCATWGQDNCPPECTMQCITEQIIDKK
;
A
#
# COMPACT_ATOMS: atom_id res chain seq x y z
N MET A 1 -27.84 9.13 31.55
CA MET A 1 -27.91 10.54 31.09
C MET A 1 -26.66 10.74 30.24
N GLU A 2 -26.69 10.85 28.93
CA GLU A 2 -27.47 11.75 28.08
C GLU A 2 -28.46 11.04 27.14
N SER A 3 -29.62 11.66 26.95
CA SER A 3 -30.58 11.37 25.88
C SER A 3 -29.94 11.72 24.52
N GLY A 4 -29.14 10.80 23.98
CA GLY A 4 -28.64 10.92 22.62
C GLY A 4 -29.82 10.82 21.64
N ASN A 5 -30.07 11.90 20.89
CA ASN A 5 -31.04 11.95 19.80
C ASN A 5 -30.98 10.65 18.97
N ILE A 6 -32.03 9.82 19.06
CA ILE A 6 -32.16 8.65 18.18
C ILE A 6 -32.41 9.23 16.79
N PRO A 7 -31.56 8.95 15.78
CA PRO A 7 -31.76 9.47 14.45
C PRO A 7 -33.12 9.01 13.93
N THR A 8 -33.97 9.96 13.54
CA THR A 8 -35.22 9.62 12.85
C THR A 8 -34.90 9.33 11.39
N TYR A 9 -35.53 8.30 10.81
CA TYR A 9 -35.27 7.86 9.44
C TYR A 9 -36.50 8.12 8.57
N VAL A 10 -36.27 8.49 7.31
CA VAL A 10 -37.29 8.58 6.26
C VAL A 10 -37.16 7.35 5.37
N GLY A 11 -38.28 6.69 5.09
CA GLY A 11 -38.35 5.51 4.23
C GLY A 11 -38.77 4.26 4.99
N VAL A 12 -38.38 3.09 4.49
CA VAL A 12 -38.86 1.80 5.00
C VAL A 12 -38.14 1.41 6.30
N GLU A 13 -38.84 0.76 7.23
CA GLU A 13 -38.24 0.22 8.46
C GLU A 13 -37.16 -0.84 8.19
N ALA A 14 -36.08 -0.79 8.98
CA ALA A 14 -34.93 -1.68 8.90
C ALA A 14 -35.24 -3.00 9.61
N THR A 15 -35.90 -3.91 8.88
CA THR A 15 -35.97 -5.31 9.31
C THR A 15 -34.67 -6.03 8.96
N LYS A 16 -34.32 -7.08 9.72
CA LYS A 16 -33.09 -7.87 9.49
C LYS A 16 -32.97 -8.38 8.04
N SER A 17 -34.09 -8.82 7.45
CA SER A 17 -34.14 -9.26 6.05
C SER A 17 -33.83 -8.13 5.07
N ARG A 18 -34.44 -6.95 5.25
CA ARG A 18 -34.19 -5.78 4.38
C ARG A 18 -32.78 -5.24 4.51
N ALA A 19 -32.26 -5.17 5.74
CA ALA A 19 -30.88 -4.73 6.00
C ALA A 19 -29.86 -5.66 5.33
N ASN A 20 -30.02 -6.98 5.46
CA ASN A 20 -29.16 -7.95 4.80
C ASN A 20 -29.27 -7.87 3.27
N ARG A 21 -30.49 -7.73 2.73
CA ARG A 21 -30.70 -7.55 1.28
C ARG A 21 -30.04 -6.29 0.75
N ALA A 22 -30.18 -5.17 1.47
CA ALA A 22 -29.53 -3.91 1.12
C ALA A 22 -28.00 -4.04 1.16
N LEU A 23 -27.45 -4.71 2.18
CA LEU A 23 -26.01 -4.97 2.28
C LEU A 23 -25.52 -5.84 1.13
N THR A 24 -26.12 -7.01 0.90
CA THR A 24 -25.71 -7.94 -0.16
C THR A 24 -25.76 -7.29 -1.54
N LEU A 25 -26.86 -6.61 -1.89
CA LEU A 25 -26.97 -5.94 -3.19
C LEU A 25 -25.99 -4.77 -3.31
N SER A 26 -25.70 -4.04 -2.23
CA SER A 26 -24.70 -2.97 -2.25
C SER A 26 -23.29 -3.52 -2.40
N THR A 27 -22.96 -4.63 -1.74
CA THR A 27 -21.67 -5.30 -1.91
C THR A 27 -21.51 -5.79 -3.34
N VAL A 28 -22.51 -6.50 -3.90
CA VAL A 28 -22.47 -6.99 -5.29
C VAL A 28 -22.36 -5.82 -6.29
N ALA A 29 -23.17 -4.78 -6.13
CA ALA A 29 -23.10 -3.59 -6.97
C ALA A 29 -21.72 -2.93 -6.88
N PHE A 30 -21.19 -2.76 -5.66
CA PHE A 30 -19.86 -2.19 -5.47
C PHE A 30 -18.77 -3.08 -6.07
N THR A 31 -18.86 -4.40 -5.96
CA THR A 31 -17.94 -5.35 -6.60
C THR A 31 -17.88 -5.15 -8.12
N LEU A 32 -19.04 -5.06 -8.78
CA LEU A 32 -19.10 -4.87 -10.22
C LEU A 32 -18.60 -3.48 -10.65
N ASN A 33 -18.94 -2.44 -9.89
CA ASN A 33 -18.42 -1.10 -10.14
C ASN A 33 -16.90 -1.06 -9.96
N PHE A 34 -16.37 -1.74 -8.95
CA PHE A 34 -14.93 -1.82 -8.72
C PHE A 34 -14.22 -2.60 -9.84
N ALA A 35 -14.82 -3.70 -10.31
CA ALA A 35 -14.35 -4.44 -11.48
C ALA A 35 -14.27 -3.54 -12.72
N CYS A 36 -15.33 -2.75 -12.98
CA CYS A 36 -15.37 -1.77 -14.06
C CYS A 36 -14.32 -0.68 -13.91
N TRP A 37 -14.14 -0.19 -12.69
CA TRP A 37 -13.19 0.88 -12.38
C TRP A 37 -11.73 0.47 -12.67
N MET A 38 -11.43 -0.82 -12.52
CA MET A 38 -10.08 -1.39 -12.68
C MET A 38 -9.78 -1.87 -14.11
N LEU A 39 -10.76 -1.80 -15.03
CA LEU A 39 -10.70 -2.37 -16.39
C LEU A 39 -9.41 -2.03 -17.15
N TYR A 40 -8.97 -0.77 -17.07
CA TYR A 40 -7.82 -0.29 -17.85
C TYR A 40 -6.50 -0.99 -17.51
N GLY A 41 -6.34 -1.53 -16.29
CA GLY A 41 -5.12 -2.27 -15.94
C GLY A 41 -4.90 -3.48 -16.85
N VAL A 42 -5.98 -4.19 -17.19
CA VAL A 42 -5.91 -5.33 -18.11
C VAL A 42 -6.02 -4.89 -19.56
N LEU A 43 -7.01 -4.04 -19.88
CA LEU A 43 -7.31 -3.67 -21.27
C LEU A 43 -6.13 -2.95 -21.94
N ILE A 44 -5.55 -1.95 -21.29
CA ILE A 44 -4.44 -1.18 -21.86
C ILE A 44 -3.21 -2.06 -22.05
N THR A 45 -2.92 -2.93 -21.07
CA THR A 45 -1.82 -3.91 -21.16
C THR A 45 -2.02 -4.83 -22.36
N PHE A 46 -3.22 -5.39 -22.54
CA PHE A 46 -3.54 -6.26 -23.68
C PHE A 46 -3.36 -5.53 -25.02
N LEU A 47 -3.83 -4.28 -25.12
CA LEU A 47 -3.75 -3.50 -26.36
C LEU A 47 -2.31 -3.19 -26.77
N VAL A 48 -1.46 -2.82 -25.81
CA VAL A 48 -0.04 -2.51 -26.08
C VAL A 48 0.73 -3.78 -26.47
N LEU A 49 0.50 -4.90 -25.77
CA LEU A 49 1.18 -6.17 -26.06
C LEU A 49 0.86 -6.72 -27.46
N ASN A 50 -0.39 -6.57 -27.91
CA ASN A 50 -0.82 -6.98 -29.24
C ASN A 50 -0.51 -5.93 -30.33
N ARG A 51 0.25 -4.87 -30.00
CA ARG A 51 0.58 -3.76 -30.92
C ARG A 51 -0.63 -3.10 -31.57
N ALA A 52 -1.78 -3.11 -30.88
CA ALA A 52 -2.98 -2.38 -31.31
C ALA A 52 -2.76 -0.86 -31.16
N TYR A 53 -2.04 -0.46 -30.11
CA TYR A 53 -1.62 0.91 -29.86
C TYR A 53 -0.19 0.92 -29.32
N ASP A 54 0.62 1.86 -29.79
CA ASP A 54 2.01 2.02 -29.37
C ASP A 54 2.12 3.19 -28.38
N TRP A 55 1.72 2.94 -27.13
CA TRP A 55 1.81 3.92 -26.05
C TRP A 55 3.06 3.71 -25.21
N ASP A 56 3.71 4.80 -24.82
CA ASP A 56 4.86 4.73 -23.93
C ASP A 56 4.44 4.40 -22.48
N ASN A 57 5.42 4.03 -21.65
CA ASN A 57 5.20 3.67 -20.24
C ASN A 57 4.51 4.78 -19.43
N SER A 58 4.75 6.05 -19.77
CA SER A 58 4.12 7.18 -19.09
C SER A 58 2.64 7.33 -19.48
N GLN A 59 2.32 7.15 -20.76
CA GLN A 59 0.95 7.13 -21.29
C GLN A 59 0.15 5.97 -20.69
N ILE A 60 0.74 4.78 -20.58
CA ILE A 60 0.11 3.63 -19.90
C ILE A 60 -0.21 3.98 -18.44
N GLY A 61 0.74 4.58 -17.71
CA GLY A 61 0.53 5.04 -16.34
C GLY A 61 -0.62 6.07 -16.21
N TRP A 62 -0.70 7.02 -17.15
CA TRP A 62 -1.81 7.98 -17.22
C TRP A 62 -3.16 7.33 -17.50
N LEU A 63 -3.23 6.44 -18.50
CA LEU A 63 -4.47 5.76 -18.83
C LEU A 63 -4.94 4.94 -17.63
N ILE A 64 -4.09 4.10 -17.04
CA ILE A 64 -4.46 3.30 -15.86
C ILE A 64 -4.93 4.17 -14.70
N GLY A 65 -4.26 5.31 -14.44
CA GLY A 65 -4.60 6.20 -13.33
C GLY A 65 -5.84 7.06 -13.54
N ILE A 66 -6.19 7.45 -14.76
CA ILE A 66 -7.20 8.49 -15.00
C ILE A 66 -8.63 8.13 -14.54
N PRO A 67 -9.14 6.89 -14.69
CA PRO A 67 -10.44 6.52 -14.13
C PRO A 67 -10.42 6.58 -12.60
N ILE A 68 -9.27 6.30 -11.98
CA ILE A 68 -9.10 6.36 -10.52
C ILE A 68 -9.22 7.80 -10.02
N LEU A 69 -8.70 8.77 -10.77
CA LEU A 69 -8.81 10.19 -10.44
C LEU A 69 -10.26 10.66 -10.32
N THR A 70 -11.09 10.41 -11.33
CA THR A 70 -12.52 10.81 -11.26
C THR A 70 -13.21 10.12 -10.10
N GLY A 71 -13.01 8.82 -9.94
CA GLY A 71 -13.60 8.07 -8.83
C GLY A 71 -13.19 8.62 -7.47
N ALA A 72 -11.93 9.02 -7.31
CA ALA A 72 -11.41 9.62 -6.08
C ALA A 72 -12.03 10.99 -5.80
N ILE A 73 -12.02 11.91 -6.77
CA ILE A 73 -12.53 13.29 -6.60
C ILE A 73 -14.04 13.27 -6.33
N PHE A 74 -14.79 12.48 -7.10
CA PHE A 74 -16.26 12.45 -7.01
C PHE A 74 -16.79 11.73 -5.77
N ARG A 75 -15.95 11.03 -4.98
CA ARG A 75 -16.39 10.42 -3.71
C ARG A 75 -17.02 11.42 -2.76
N LEU A 76 -16.45 12.61 -2.62
CA LEU A 76 -16.97 13.63 -1.71
C LEU A 76 -18.30 14.23 -2.23
N PRO A 77 -18.38 14.78 -3.47
CA PRO A 77 -19.64 15.27 -4.03
C PRO A 77 -20.75 14.22 -4.05
N VAL A 78 -20.47 13.01 -4.54
CA VAL A 78 -21.47 11.94 -4.67
C VAL A 78 -21.89 11.41 -3.30
N GLY A 79 -20.97 11.34 -2.33
CA GLY A 79 -21.29 11.02 -0.94
C GLY A 79 -22.25 12.03 -0.33
N LEU A 80 -21.97 13.33 -0.48
CA LEU A 80 -22.85 14.41 -0.01
C LEU A 80 -24.23 14.37 -0.68
N LEU A 81 -24.27 14.11 -2.00
CA LEU A 81 -25.53 13.95 -2.73
C LEU A 81 -26.31 12.72 -2.27
N THR A 82 -25.62 11.66 -1.83
CA THR A 82 -26.24 10.46 -1.29
C THR A 82 -26.96 10.73 0.03
N ASP A 83 -26.36 11.52 0.91
CA ASP A 83 -27.00 11.92 2.17
C ASP A 83 -28.29 12.72 1.93
N ILE A 84 -28.37 13.48 0.83
CA ILE A 84 -29.52 14.32 0.47
C ILE A 84 -30.61 13.50 -0.26
N HIS A 85 -30.22 12.83 -1.35
CA HIS A 85 -31.14 12.20 -2.29
C HIS A 85 -31.46 10.74 -1.96
N GLY A 86 -30.63 10.10 -1.13
CA GLY A 86 -30.75 8.69 -0.78
C GLY A 86 -29.85 7.78 -1.60
N GLY A 87 -29.41 6.68 -0.99
CA GLY A 87 -28.44 5.76 -1.58
C GLY A 87 -28.98 4.93 -2.74
N ARG A 88 -30.28 4.59 -2.73
CA ARG A 88 -30.91 3.82 -3.81
C ARG A 88 -30.82 4.55 -5.15
N LYS A 89 -31.19 5.83 -5.16
CA LYS A 89 -31.14 6.69 -6.35
C LYS A 89 -29.71 6.92 -6.80
N MET A 90 -28.81 7.28 -5.88
CA MET A 90 -27.44 7.63 -6.24
C MET A 90 -26.67 6.44 -6.82
N PHE A 91 -26.80 5.22 -6.27
CA PHE A 91 -26.16 4.04 -6.86
C PHE A 91 -26.62 3.80 -8.30
N THR A 92 -27.94 3.90 -8.52
CA THR A 92 -28.55 3.66 -9.83
C THR A 92 -28.09 4.71 -10.86
N ILE A 93 -28.13 5.99 -10.48
CA ILE A 93 -27.72 7.10 -11.34
C ILE A 93 -26.24 7.00 -11.70
N VAL A 94 -25.36 6.74 -10.72
CA VAL A 94 -23.91 6.65 -10.97
C VAL A 94 -23.60 5.49 -11.93
N MET A 95 -24.22 4.32 -11.75
CA MET A 95 -24.03 3.18 -12.65
C MET A 95 -24.49 3.47 -14.09
N LEU A 96 -25.66 4.10 -14.25
CA LEU A 96 -26.17 4.45 -15.58
C LEU A 96 -25.32 5.52 -16.27
N ILE A 97 -24.89 6.55 -15.52
CA ILE A 97 -24.01 7.59 -16.07
C ILE A 97 -22.65 7.01 -16.45
N ALA A 98 -22.08 6.11 -15.63
CA ALA A 98 -20.77 5.51 -15.90
C ALA A 98 -20.80 4.47 -17.03
N ALA A 99 -21.95 3.85 -17.31
CA ALA A 99 -22.11 2.91 -18.41
C ALA A 99 -21.91 3.56 -19.79
N ILE A 100 -22.30 4.83 -19.96
CA ILE A 100 -22.15 5.57 -21.22
C ILE A 100 -20.68 5.72 -21.62
N PRO A 101 -19.80 6.35 -20.82
CA PRO A 101 -18.39 6.46 -21.16
C PRO A 101 -17.69 5.11 -21.19
N MET A 102 -18.14 4.10 -20.41
CA MET A 102 -17.66 2.72 -20.52
C MET A 102 -17.91 2.16 -21.93
N PHE A 103 -19.09 2.36 -22.49
CA PHE A 103 -19.39 1.99 -23.88
C PHE A 103 -18.53 2.80 -24.86
N LEU A 104 -18.31 4.09 -24.62
CA LEU A 104 -17.49 4.95 -25.48
C LEU A 104 -16.02 4.51 -25.54
N VAL A 105 -15.49 3.81 -24.54
CA VAL A 105 -14.16 3.16 -24.64
C VAL A 105 -14.08 2.24 -25.85
N SER A 106 -15.16 1.50 -26.17
CA SER A 106 -15.20 0.62 -27.36
C SER A 106 -15.12 1.37 -28.69
N LYS A 107 -15.33 2.70 -28.69
CA LYS A 107 -15.26 3.57 -29.86
C LYS A 107 -14.02 4.46 -29.85
N ALA A 108 -13.13 4.30 -28.87
CA ALA A 108 -11.92 5.10 -28.77
C ALA A 108 -10.82 4.55 -29.68
N ASP A 109 -10.28 5.43 -30.54
CA ASP A 109 -9.18 5.12 -31.47
C ASP A 109 -7.93 5.98 -31.24
N SER A 110 -7.91 6.77 -30.17
CA SER A 110 -6.81 7.67 -29.84
C SER A 110 -6.57 7.72 -28.34
N PHE A 111 -5.35 8.08 -27.93
CA PHE A 111 -4.99 8.28 -26.53
C PHE A 111 -6.03 9.14 -25.79
N TRP A 112 -6.43 10.28 -26.38
CA TRP A 112 -7.41 11.19 -25.78
C TRP A 112 -8.82 10.60 -25.72
N GLY A 113 -9.20 9.76 -26.68
CA GLY A 113 -10.45 8.99 -26.61
C GLY A 113 -10.50 8.09 -25.37
N PHE A 114 -9.44 7.31 -25.14
CA PHE A 114 -9.31 6.49 -23.93
C PHE A 114 -9.21 7.33 -22.66
N PHE A 115 -8.53 8.48 -22.72
CA PHE A 115 -8.36 9.38 -21.57
C PHE A 115 -9.71 9.95 -21.09
N PHE A 116 -10.49 10.55 -21.99
CA PHE A 116 -11.78 11.17 -21.63
C PHE A 116 -12.86 10.13 -21.33
N ALA A 117 -12.90 9.01 -22.05
CA ALA A 117 -13.78 7.90 -21.68
C ALA A 117 -13.41 7.33 -20.30
N GLY A 118 -12.11 7.21 -20.02
CA GLY A 118 -11.54 6.85 -18.72
C GLY A 118 -12.00 7.74 -17.59
N LEU A 119 -11.87 9.06 -17.78
CA LEU A 119 -12.41 10.05 -16.86
C LEU A 119 -13.91 9.84 -16.60
N GLY A 120 -14.69 9.54 -17.64
CA GLY A 120 -16.13 9.36 -17.53
C GLY A 120 -16.51 8.14 -16.70
N PHE A 121 -16.05 6.93 -17.09
CA PHE A 121 -16.46 5.71 -16.37
C PHE A 121 -15.79 5.60 -15.00
N GLY A 122 -14.73 6.38 -14.74
CA GLY A 122 -14.11 6.53 -13.42
C GLY A 122 -15.11 6.86 -12.30
N LEU A 123 -16.27 7.43 -12.62
CA LEU A 123 -17.40 7.62 -11.71
C LEU A 123 -17.82 6.33 -10.97
N CYS A 124 -17.59 5.15 -11.55
CA CYS A 124 -17.78 3.85 -10.88
C CYS A 124 -17.10 3.82 -9.49
N GLY A 125 -15.91 4.42 -9.35
CA GLY A 125 -15.16 4.46 -8.08
C GLY A 125 -15.81 5.29 -6.97
N SER A 126 -16.75 6.18 -7.33
CA SER A 126 -17.51 7.00 -6.36
C SER A 126 -18.60 6.21 -5.64
N THR A 127 -19.01 5.05 -6.18
CA THR A 127 -20.03 4.17 -5.58
C THR A 127 -19.64 3.63 -4.20
N PHE A 128 -18.35 3.63 -3.86
CA PHE A 128 -17.89 3.33 -2.51
C PHE A 128 -18.47 4.28 -1.46
N ALA A 129 -18.48 5.59 -1.75
CA ALA A 129 -19.03 6.60 -0.84
C ALA A 129 -20.55 6.46 -0.72
N VAL A 130 -21.23 6.21 -1.84
CA VAL A 130 -22.66 5.89 -1.87
C VAL A 130 -22.96 4.66 -1.01
N GLY A 131 -22.16 3.60 -1.16
CA GLY A 131 -22.30 2.36 -0.42
C GLY A 131 -22.17 2.53 1.08
N ILE A 132 -21.17 3.30 1.54
CA ILE A 132 -20.99 3.57 2.97
C ILE A 132 -22.21 4.30 3.52
N ALA A 133 -22.61 5.40 2.87
CA ALA A 133 -23.76 6.20 3.30
C ALA A 133 -25.04 5.36 3.31
N TYR A 134 -25.30 4.61 2.23
CA TYR A 134 -26.49 3.78 2.08
C TYR A 134 -26.54 2.61 3.06
N THR A 135 -25.45 1.85 3.24
CA THR A 135 -25.46 0.67 4.12
C THR A 135 -25.48 1.04 5.60
N SER A 136 -24.82 2.13 5.99
CA SER A 136 -24.74 2.55 7.40
C SER A 136 -26.10 2.84 8.04
N VAL A 137 -27.10 3.30 7.27
CA VAL A 137 -28.44 3.62 7.78
C VAL A 137 -29.33 2.38 8.04
N TRP A 138 -28.90 1.20 7.59
CA TRP A 138 -29.62 -0.06 7.81
C TRP A 138 -29.19 -0.81 9.07
N PHE A 139 -28.03 -0.48 9.65
CA PHE A 139 -27.45 -1.20 10.78
C PHE A 139 -27.24 -0.28 11.98
N GLU A 140 -27.43 -0.83 13.17
CA GLU A 140 -27.13 -0.14 14.44
C GLU A 140 -25.62 0.11 14.59
N LYS A 141 -25.24 1.13 15.37
CA LYS A 141 -23.83 1.56 15.58
C LYS A 141 -22.88 0.39 15.93
N LYS A 142 -23.33 -0.58 16.73
CA LYS A 142 -22.53 -1.77 17.10
C LYS A 142 -22.19 -2.71 15.92
N TRP A 143 -23.02 -2.75 14.88
CA TRP A 143 -22.87 -3.63 13.72
C TRP A 143 -22.39 -2.91 12.46
N GLN A 144 -22.38 -1.57 12.47
CA GLN A 144 -21.96 -0.75 11.33
C GLN A 144 -20.53 -1.09 10.86
N GLY A 145 -19.59 -1.36 11.77
CA GLY A 145 -18.23 -1.74 11.41
C GLY A 145 -18.17 -3.01 10.55
N THR A 146 -18.89 -4.06 10.96
CA THR A 146 -18.98 -5.33 10.22
C THR A 146 -19.68 -5.14 8.86
N ALA A 147 -20.78 -4.37 8.82
CA ALA A 147 -21.50 -4.09 7.59
C ALA A 147 -20.64 -3.32 6.58
N LEU A 148 -19.92 -2.27 7.02
CA LEU A 148 -18.96 -1.54 6.17
C LEU A 148 -17.78 -2.42 5.74
N GLY A 149 -17.36 -3.37 6.59
CA GLY A 149 -16.36 -4.38 6.23
C GLY A 149 -16.83 -5.27 5.08
N ILE A 150 -18.05 -5.81 5.15
CA ILE A 150 -18.67 -6.64 4.12
C ILE A 150 -18.89 -5.85 2.82
N LEU A 151 -19.36 -4.61 2.91
CA LEU A 151 -19.42 -3.72 1.75
C LEU A 151 -18.03 -3.56 1.12
N GLY A 152 -17.01 -3.31 1.94
CA GLY A 152 -15.63 -3.14 1.51
C GLY A 152 -15.02 -4.40 0.89
N ALA A 153 -15.63 -5.57 1.05
CA ALA A 153 -15.25 -6.79 0.33
C ALA A 153 -15.44 -6.65 -1.19
N GLY A 154 -16.24 -5.69 -1.66
CA GLY A 154 -16.38 -5.42 -3.09
C GLY A 154 -15.10 -4.95 -3.79
N ASN A 155 -14.04 -4.61 -3.06
CA ASN A 155 -12.70 -4.46 -3.67
C ASN A 155 -12.22 -5.75 -4.37
N ALA A 156 -12.81 -6.92 -4.05
CA ALA A 156 -12.59 -8.16 -4.78
C ALA A 156 -12.94 -8.06 -6.28
N GLY A 157 -13.69 -7.04 -6.70
CA GLY A 157 -13.91 -6.72 -8.12
C GLY A 157 -12.62 -6.55 -8.92
N ALA A 158 -11.53 -6.09 -8.29
CA ALA A 158 -10.22 -6.05 -8.94
C ALA A 158 -9.75 -7.45 -9.37
N ALA A 159 -9.85 -8.43 -8.47
CA ALA A 159 -9.48 -9.82 -8.78
C ALA A 159 -10.38 -10.41 -9.88
N ILE A 160 -11.68 -10.13 -9.83
CA ILE A 160 -12.64 -10.60 -10.82
C ILE A 160 -12.27 -10.07 -12.21
N THR A 161 -11.98 -8.78 -12.35
CA THR A 161 -11.53 -8.21 -13.63
C THR A 161 -10.19 -8.78 -14.06
N SER A 162 -9.22 -8.91 -13.15
CA SER A 162 -7.90 -9.48 -13.47
C SER A 162 -7.99 -10.91 -14.00
N ILE A 163 -8.97 -11.71 -13.57
CA ILE A 163 -9.18 -13.08 -14.07
C ILE A 163 -10.03 -13.09 -15.34
N LEU A 164 -11.22 -12.46 -15.30
CA LEU A 164 -12.21 -12.59 -16.35
C LEU A 164 -11.85 -11.79 -17.60
N ALA A 165 -11.28 -10.59 -17.46
CA ALA A 165 -11.01 -9.73 -18.61
C ALA A 165 -10.01 -10.36 -19.59
N PRO A 166 -8.86 -10.95 -19.17
CA PRO A 166 -7.97 -11.64 -20.10
C PRO A 166 -8.64 -12.83 -20.81
N ILE A 167 -9.44 -13.64 -20.10
CA ILE A 167 -10.15 -14.79 -20.67
C ILE A 167 -11.14 -14.33 -21.74
N LEU A 168 -11.90 -13.28 -21.45
CA LEU A 168 -12.86 -12.70 -22.38
C LEU A 168 -12.16 -12.05 -23.58
N LEU A 169 -11.05 -11.35 -23.38
CA LEU A 169 -10.27 -10.75 -24.47
C LEU A 169 -9.72 -11.82 -25.41
N ASN A 170 -9.15 -12.89 -24.88
CA ASN A 170 -8.64 -14.00 -25.70
C ASN A 170 -9.77 -14.66 -26.51
N ASN A 171 -10.96 -14.82 -25.91
CA ASN A 171 -12.12 -15.35 -26.62
C ASN A 171 -12.62 -14.38 -27.70
N PHE A 172 -12.83 -13.11 -27.38
CA PHE A 172 -13.36 -12.12 -28.33
C PHE A 172 -12.42 -11.79 -29.49
N THR A 173 -11.12 -11.99 -29.31
CA THR A 173 -10.10 -11.69 -30.32
C THR A 173 -9.57 -12.92 -31.04
N ASP A 174 -10.16 -14.10 -30.83
CA ASP A 174 -9.67 -15.38 -31.38
C ASP A 174 -8.17 -15.60 -31.10
N ASN A 175 -7.76 -15.43 -29.84
CA ASN A 175 -6.37 -15.45 -29.38
C ASN A 175 -5.45 -14.44 -30.09
N GLY A 176 -5.98 -13.26 -30.41
CA GLY A 176 -5.24 -12.16 -31.05
C GLY A 176 -5.28 -12.17 -32.58
N ALA A 177 -5.97 -13.13 -33.22
CA ALA A 177 -6.14 -13.14 -34.67
C ALA A 177 -7.03 -11.99 -35.17
N ASN A 178 -8.04 -11.59 -34.38
CA ASN A 178 -8.92 -10.46 -34.66
C ASN A 178 -8.86 -9.44 -33.52
N ILE A 179 -7.84 -8.57 -33.57
CA ILE A 179 -7.57 -7.60 -32.50
C ILE A 179 -8.80 -6.73 -32.20
N GLU A 180 -9.54 -6.27 -33.22
CA GLU A 180 -10.71 -5.39 -33.06
C GLU A 180 -11.82 -5.96 -32.16
N GLY A 181 -11.83 -7.28 -31.91
CA GLY A 181 -12.70 -7.93 -30.95
C GLY A 181 -12.59 -7.41 -29.52
N TRP A 182 -11.48 -6.75 -29.15
CA TRP A 182 -11.28 -6.14 -27.83
C TRP A 182 -12.40 -5.16 -27.44
N ARG A 183 -13.03 -4.52 -28.44
CA ARG A 183 -14.12 -3.55 -28.26
C ARG A 183 -15.36 -4.14 -27.61
N LEU A 184 -15.56 -5.45 -27.66
CA LEU A 184 -16.67 -6.14 -27.00
C LEU A 184 -16.55 -6.11 -25.47
N LEU A 185 -15.32 -6.04 -24.93
CA LEU A 185 -15.11 -6.07 -23.48
C LEU A 185 -15.70 -4.83 -22.78
N PRO A 186 -15.39 -3.57 -23.17
CA PRO A 186 -16.05 -2.40 -22.57
C PRO A 186 -17.58 -2.39 -22.78
N GLN A 187 -18.07 -2.90 -23.91
CA GLN A 187 -19.52 -3.02 -24.15
C GLN A 187 -20.20 -3.97 -23.17
N LEU A 188 -19.58 -5.12 -22.91
CA LEU A 188 -20.06 -6.08 -21.90
C LEU A 188 -20.08 -5.43 -20.51
N TYR A 189 -19.02 -4.72 -20.13
CA TYR A 189 -18.94 -4.03 -18.84
C TYR A 189 -20.01 -2.94 -18.70
N ALA A 190 -20.27 -2.18 -19.76
CA ALA A 190 -21.36 -1.21 -19.80
C ALA A 190 -22.74 -1.88 -19.63
N ALA A 191 -22.98 -3.01 -20.31
CA ALA A 191 -24.21 -3.78 -20.16
C ALA A 191 -24.38 -4.33 -18.74
N VAL A 192 -23.30 -4.82 -18.12
CA VAL A 192 -23.29 -5.28 -16.72
C VAL A 192 -23.64 -4.14 -15.76
N LEU A 193 -23.12 -2.93 -15.97
CA LEU A 193 -23.47 -1.75 -15.15
C LEU A 193 -24.96 -1.41 -15.25
N VAL A 194 -25.52 -1.41 -16.47
CA VAL A 194 -26.96 -1.15 -16.69
C VAL A 194 -27.83 -2.24 -16.04
N LEU A 195 -27.48 -3.51 -16.24
CA LEU A 195 -28.18 -4.64 -15.65
C LEU A 195 -28.15 -4.56 -14.12
N MET A 196 -26.98 -4.29 -13.55
CA MET A 196 -26.85 -4.13 -12.10
C MET A 196 -27.63 -2.92 -11.60
N ALA A 197 -27.71 -1.82 -12.35
CA ALA A 197 -28.53 -0.67 -12.00
C ALA A 197 -30.02 -1.04 -11.91
N ILE A 198 -30.54 -1.84 -12.85
CA ILE A 198 -31.92 -2.34 -12.84
C ILE A 198 -32.15 -3.28 -11.64
N ILE A 199 -31.25 -4.26 -11.44
CA ILE A 199 -31.33 -5.20 -10.32
C ILE A 199 -31.30 -4.45 -8.98
N PHE A 200 -30.42 -3.44 -8.86
CA PHE A 200 -30.31 -2.65 -7.65
C PHE A 200 -31.56 -1.80 -7.43
N TRP A 201 -32.08 -1.15 -8.47
CA TRP A 201 -33.29 -0.34 -8.38
C TRP A 201 -34.50 -1.16 -7.93
N VAL A 202 -34.75 -2.33 -8.56
CA VAL A 202 -35.87 -3.22 -8.22
C VAL A 202 -35.65 -3.94 -6.89
N GLY A 203 -34.39 -4.26 -6.60
CA GLY A 203 -34.02 -5.10 -5.47
C GLY A 203 -33.85 -4.38 -4.13
N THR A 204 -33.77 -3.05 -4.12
CA THR A 204 -33.47 -2.26 -2.92
C THR A 204 -34.59 -1.30 -2.53
N PHE A 205 -34.47 -0.72 -1.33
CA PHE A 205 -35.49 0.13 -0.72
C PHE A 205 -34.90 1.49 -0.36
N GLU A 206 -35.73 2.51 -0.33
CA GLU A 206 -35.28 3.84 0.10
C GLU A 206 -35.27 3.93 1.63
N ARG A 207 -34.14 4.37 2.18
CA ARG A 207 -33.97 4.68 3.60
C ARG A 207 -32.88 5.73 3.74
N LYS A 208 -33.18 6.83 4.43
CA LYS A 208 -32.23 7.93 4.70
C LYS A 208 -32.45 8.52 6.08
N VAL A 209 -31.42 9.16 6.63
CA VAL A 209 -31.55 9.92 7.89
C VAL A 209 -32.40 11.18 7.61
N LYS A 210 -33.37 11.45 8.47
CA LYS A 210 -34.14 12.70 8.42
C LYS A 210 -33.21 13.84 8.86
N GLN A 211 -32.81 14.70 7.92
CA GLN A 211 -32.02 15.88 8.27
C GLN A 211 -32.95 16.96 8.84
N GLU A 212 -32.85 17.22 10.14
CA GLU A 212 -33.57 18.32 10.81
C GLU A 212 -32.90 19.69 10.61
N LYS A 213 -31.59 19.71 10.30
CA LYS A 213 -30.84 20.92 9.94
C LYS A 213 -30.05 20.70 8.65
N THR A 214 -30.18 21.64 7.72
CA THR A 214 -29.30 21.75 6.55
C THR A 214 -27.97 22.36 6.98
N LEU A 215 -27.00 21.52 7.35
CA LEU A 215 -25.62 21.98 7.61
C LEU A 215 -25.04 22.63 6.35
N SER A 216 -24.44 23.81 6.50
CA SER A 216 -23.79 24.53 5.39
C SER A 216 -22.57 23.74 4.90
N LEU A 217 -22.18 23.93 3.63
CA LEU A 217 -20.99 23.25 3.07
C LEU A 217 -19.72 23.59 3.88
N GLN A 218 -19.64 24.81 4.41
CA GLN A 218 -18.51 25.27 5.23
C GLN A 218 -18.46 24.55 6.59
N GLU A 219 -19.61 24.30 7.21
CA GLU A 219 -19.70 23.55 8.47
C GLU A 219 -19.30 22.09 8.26
N ARG A 220 -19.78 21.48 7.15
CA ARG A 220 -19.44 20.09 6.79
C ARG A 220 -17.95 19.91 6.55
N LEU A 221 -17.27 20.91 5.97
CA LEU A 221 -15.83 20.86 5.68
C LEU A 221 -14.95 21.27 6.87
N SER A 222 -15.52 21.69 8.01
CA SER A 222 -14.77 22.09 9.20
C SER A 222 -13.77 21.05 9.71
N PRO A 223 -14.00 19.71 9.61
CA PRO A 223 -13.03 18.71 10.07
C PRO A 223 -11.71 18.71 9.30
N LEU A 224 -11.66 19.32 8.10
CA LEU A 224 -10.43 19.45 7.30
C LEU A 224 -9.32 20.25 7.98
N LYS A 225 -9.69 21.09 8.96
CA LYS A 225 -8.73 21.86 9.75
C LYS A 225 -7.90 20.97 10.69
N ASP A 226 -8.36 19.75 10.97
CA ASP A 226 -7.67 18.83 11.87
C ASP A 226 -6.60 18.01 11.11
N VAL A 227 -5.34 18.15 11.54
CA VAL A 227 -4.18 17.42 11.01
C VAL A 227 -4.38 15.90 11.08
N ARG A 228 -5.19 15.39 12.02
CA ARG A 228 -5.50 13.96 12.13
C ARG A 228 -6.18 13.40 10.88
N VAL A 229 -7.03 14.19 10.21
CA VAL A 229 -7.71 13.77 8.97
C VAL A 229 -6.70 13.51 7.87
N TRP A 230 -5.76 14.44 7.68
CA TRP A 230 -4.68 14.32 6.68
C TRP A 230 -3.75 13.15 6.98
N ARG A 231 -3.46 12.90 8.26
CA ARG A 231 -2.68 11.72 8.68
C ARG A 231 -3.38 10.41 8.33
N PHE A 232 -4.67 10.28 8.62
CA PHE A 232 -5.44 9.10 8.20
C PHE A 232 -5.55 9.00 6.68
N GLY A 233 -5.67 10.14 6.00
CA GLY A 233 -5.60 10.24 4.55
C GLY A 233 -4.31 9.68 3.98
N LEU A 234 -3.14 10.03 4.55
CA LEU A 234 -1.84 9.52 4.13
C LEU A 234 -1.72 8.00 4.32
N TYR A 235 -2.18 7.46 5.46
CA TYR A 235 -2.17 6.01 5.65
C TYR A 235 -3.09 5.31 4.66
N TYR A 236 -4.26 5.89 4.39
CA TYR A 236 -5.20 5.37 3.40
C TYR A 236 -4.71 5.51 1.97
N PHE A 237 -3.95 6.56 1.65
CA PHE A 237 -3.22 6.73 0.39
C PHE A 237 -2.33 5.52 0.13
N LEU A 238 -1.58 5.07 1.14
CA LEU A 238 -0.74 3.89 1.01
C LEU A 238 -1.55 2.59 0.91
N VAL A 239 -2.43 2.30 1.88
CA VAL A 239 -3.06 0.96 1.96
C VAL A 239 -4.23 0.77 0.99
N PHE A 240 -4.93 1.84 0.60
CA PHE A 240 -5.99 1.78 -0.41
C PHE A 240 -5.50 2.25 -1.77
N GLY A 241 -4.87 3.42 -1.84
CA GLY A 241 -4.35 3.94 -3.11
C GLY A 241 -3.24 3.05 -3.68
N GLY A 242 -2.31 2.62 -2.83
CA GLY A 242 -1.29 1.65 -3.21
C GLY A 242 -1.85 0.30 -3.64
N PHE A 243 -2.91 -0.18 -2.97
CA PHE A 243 -3.62 -1.38 -3.40
C PHE A 243 -4.21 -1.22 -4.80
N VAL A 244 -4.91 -0.12 -5.07
CA VAL A 244 -5.50 0.16 -6.39
C VAL A 244 -4.40 0.25 -7.45
N ALA A 245 -3.31 0.96 -7.16
CA ALA A 245 -2.19 1.10 -8.08
C ALA A 245 -1.57 -0.27 -8.42
N LEU A 246 -1.25 -1.09 -7.42
CA LEU A 246 -0.65 -2.40 -7.63
C LEU A 246 -1.61 -3.38 -8.32
N ALA A 247 -2.90 -3.36 -7.98
CA ALA A 247 -3.87 -4.26 -8.61
C ALA A 247 -3.98 -4.04 -10.13
N GLN A 248 -3.67 -2.83 -10.63
CA GLN A 248 -3.59 -2.57 -12.07
C GLN A 248 -2.18 -2.76 -12.63
N TRP A 249 -1.15 -2.47 -11.84
CA TRP A 249 0.25 -2.52 -12.28
C TRP A 249 0.84 -3.94 -12.29
N LEU A 250 0.31 -4.86 -11.48
CA LEU A 250 0.84 -6.21 -11.38
C LEU A 250 0.66 -7.02 -12.67
N VAL A 251 -0.44 -6.84 -13.42
CA VAL A 251 -0.64 -7.54 -14.70
C VAL A 251 0.48 -7.19 -15.69
N PRO A 252 0.72 -5.91 -16.05
CA PRO A 252 1.85 -5.57 -16.93
C PRO A 252 3.20 -5.93 -16.31
N TYR A 253 3.36 -5.88 -14.99
CA TYR A 253 4.59 -6.31 -14.33
C TYR A 253 4.88 -7.80 -14.59
N TYR A 254 3.92 -8.69 -14.33
CA TYR A 254 4.08 -10.13 -14.55
C TYR A 254 4.33 -10.46 -16.03
N VAL A 255 3.67 -9.75 -16.95
CA VAL A 255 3.91 -9.99 -18.39
C VAL A 255 5.31 -9.55 -18.80
N ASN A 256 5.78 -8.38 -18.38
CA ASN A 256 7.05 -7.82 -18.86
C ASN A 256 8.28 -8.36 -18.11
N VAL A 257 8.18 -8.65 -16.81
CA VAL A 257 9.31 -9.10 -15.99
C VAL A 257 9.44 -10.63 -16.00
N TYR A 258 8.31 -11.34 -16.02
CA TYR A 258 8.25 -12.80 -15.95
C TYR A 258 7.83 -13.47 -17.26
N THR A 259 7.69 -12.69 -18.34
CA THR A 259 7.35 -13.20 -19.69
C THR A 259 6.10 -14.09 -19.71
N LEU A 260 5.13 -13.80 -18.85
CA LEU A 260 3.91 -14.59 -18.74
C LEU A 260 2.83 -14.16 -19.73
N SER A 261 1.93 -15.10 -20.05
CA SER A 261 0.68 -14.75 -20.73
C SER A 261 -0.18 -13.80 -19.89
N VAL A 262 -0.98 -12.95 -20.56
CA VAL A 262 -1.91 -12.00 -19.89
C VAL A 262 -2.89 -12.74 -18.98
N GLY A 263 -3.31 -13.96 -19.35
CA GLY A 263 -4.19 -14.80 -18.54
C GLY A 263 -3.53 -15.24 -17.23
N THR A 264 -2.31 -15.79 -17.29
CA THR A 264 -1.56 -16.21 -16.10
C THR A 264 -1.22 -15.02 -15.21
N ALA A 265 -0.76 -13.91 -15.79
CA ALA A 265 -0.51 -12.66 -15.06
C ALA A 265 -1.75 -12.14 -14.33
N GLY A 266 -2.92 -12.25 -14.98
CA GLY A 266 -4.22 -11.94 -14.39
C GLY A 266 -4.56 -12.80 -13.17
N MET A 267 -4.34 -14.12 -13.26
CA MET A 267 -4.56 -15.05 -12.15
C MET A 267 -3.63 -14.78 -10.97
N LEU A 268 -2.34 -14.53 -11.21
CA LEU A 268 -1.38 -14.19 -10.14
C LEU A 268 -1.73 -12.83 -9.49
N THR A 269 -2.16 -11.85 -10.29
CA THR A 269 -2.66 -10.56 -9.77
C THR A 269 -3.94 -10.72 -8.93
N ALA A 270 -4.74 -11.74 -9.19
CA ALA A 270 -5.91 -12.05 -8.38
C ALA A 270 -5.53 -12.60 -6.99
N ILE A 271 -4.40 -13.30 -6.87
CA ILE A 271 -3.85 -13.74 -5.57
C ILE A 271 -3.52 -12.54 -4.69
N PHE A 272 -3.05 -11.43 -5.27
CA PHE A 272 -2.93 -10.15 -4.55
C PHE A 272 -4.29 -9.55 -4.17
N SER A 273 -5.19 -9.48 -5.16
CA SER A 273 -6.37 -8.62 -5.09
C SER A 273 -7.51 -9.23 -4.25
N PHE A 274 -7.74 -10.53 -4.38
CA PHE A 274 -8.88 -11.22 -3.78
C PHE A 274 -8.79 -11.28 -2.24
N PRO A 275 -7.67 -11.73 -1.63
CA PRO A 275 -7.54 -11.74 -0.18
C PRO A 275 -7.63 -10.35 0.41
N SER A 276 -7.07 -9.33 -0.25
CA SER A 276 -7.15 -7.94 0.20
C SER A 276 -8.59 -7.42 0.30
N GLY A 277 -9.48 -7.88 -0.60
CA GLY A 277 -10.91 -7.60 -0.54
C GLY A 277 -11.58 -8.30 0.64
N VAL A 278 -11.45 -9.62 0.72
CA VAL A 278 -12.16 -10.46 1.72
C VAL A 278 -11.65 -10.21 3.15
N ILE A 279 -10.33 -10.15 3.35
CA ILE A 279 -9.69 -9.97 4.66
C ILE A 279 -9.98 -8.58 5.23
N ARG A 280 -10.44 -7.61 4.43
CA ARG A 280 -10.85 -6.30 4.93
C ARG A 280 -11.88 -6.41 6.06
N ALA A 281 -12.87 -7.31 5.94
CA ALA A 281 -13.85 -7.52 7.00
C ALA A 281 -13.19 -8.06 8.29
N PHE A 282 -12.24 -8.99 8.15
CA PHE A 282 -11.44 -9.53 9.25
C PHE A 282 -10.54 -8.47 9.91
N GLY A 283 -9.94 -7.57 9.12
CA GLY A 283 -9.09 -6.50 9.63
C GLY A 283 -9.81 -5.52 10.56
N GLY A 284 -11.10 -5.28 10.34
CA GLY A 284 -11.94 -4.48 11.23
C GLY A 284 -12.08 -5.15 12.61
N TRP A 285 -12.49 -6.41 12.61
CA TRP A 285 -12.59 -7.23 13.83
C TRP A 285 -11.24 -7.39 14.55
N PHE A 286 -10.15 -7.58 13.81
CA PHE A 286 -8.82 -7.71 14.41
C PHE A 286 -8.38 -6.41 15.09
N SER A 287 -8.71 -5.27 14.47
CA SER A 287 -8.51 -3.94 15.05
C SER A 287 -9.38 -3.69 16.28
N ASP A 288 -10.52 -4.40 16.46
CA ASP A 288 -11.34 -4.43 17.68
C ASP A 288 -10.65 -5.09 18.85
N ARG A 289 -9.94 -6.19 18.62
CA ARG A 289 -9.27 -6.93 19.70
C ARG A 289 -7.88 -6.41 20.01
N ALA A 290 -7.04 -6.23 18.99
CA ALA A 290 -5.61 -5.89 19.17
C ALA A 290 -5.36 -4.37 19.30
N GLY A 291 -6.37 -3.54 19.00
CA GLY A 291 -6.27 -2.09 18.94
C GLY A 291 -5.72 -1.60 17.59
N ALA A 292 -6.47 -0.72 16.94
CA ALA A 292 -6.20 -0.24 15.58
C ALA A 292 -4.80 0.41 15.40
N ARG A 293 -4.23 1.04 16.44
CA ARG A 293 -2.86 1.60 16.40
C ARG A 293 -1.79 0.52 16.28
N LYS A 294 -1.89 -0.57 17.03
CA LYS A 294 -0.94 -1.69 16.99
C LYS A 294 -1.02 -2.43 15.66
N VAL A 295 -2.25 -2.64 15.17
CA VAL A 295 -2.50 -3.22 13.85
C VAL A 295 -1.88 -2.39 12.73
N MET A 296 -1.97 -1.05 12.80
CA MET A 296 -1.34 -0.20 11.78
C MET A 296 0.19 -0.28 11.77
N TYR A 297 0.86 -0.45 12.91
CA TYR A 297 2.31 -0.71 12.93
C TYR A 297 2.67 -2.01 12.22
N TRP A 298 1.92 -3.09 12.48
CA TRP A 298 2.13 -4.37 11.82
C TRP A 298 1.86 -4.30 10.33
N VAL A 299 0.80 -3.63 9.91
CA VAL A 299 0.48 -3.43 8.49
C VAL A 299 1.59 -2.68 7.79
N LEU A 300 2.00 -1.52 8.32
CA LEU A 300 3.03 -0.71 7.69
C LEU A 300 4.40 -1.41 7.72
N GLY A 301 4.72 -2.14 8.79
CA GLY A 301 5.94 -2.95 8.89
C GLY A 301 5.96 -4.08 7.85
N ALA A 302 4.85 -4.82 7.70
CA ALA A 302 4.71 -5.85 6.69
C ALA A 302 4.80 -5.28 5.27
N CYS A 303 4.19 -4.11 5.02
CA CYS A 303 4.31 -3.42 3.73
C CYS A 303 5.76 -3.01 3.44
N LEU A 304 6.48 -2.48 4.43
CA LEU A 304 7.87 -2.05 4.27
C LEU A 304 8.79 -3.23 3.99
N ILE A 305 8.70 -4.28 4.80
CA ILE A 305 9.54 -5.49 4.65
C ILE A 305 9.26 -6.14 3.29
N SER A 306 7.99 -6.33 2.92
CA SER A 306 7.64 -6.93 1.63
C SER A 306 8.15 -6.09 0.46
N SER A 307 8.03 -4.75 0.55
CA SER A 307 8.52 -3.85 -0.51
C SER A 307 10.05 -3.90 -0.64
N ILE A 308 10.79 -3.99 0.47
CA ILE A 308 12.26 -4.11 0.45
C ILE A 308 12.68 -5.46 -0.15
N LEU A 309 12.00 -6.54 0.21
CA LEU A 309 12.32 -7.88 -0.30
C LEU A 309 11.97 -8.04 -1.79
N LEU A 310 11.07 -7.21 -2.31
CA LEU A 310 10.72 -7.14 -3.74
C LEU A 310 11.64 -6.22 -4.56
N LEU A 311 12.60 -5.53 -3.92
CA LEU A 311 13.54 -4.63 -4.62
C LEU A 311 14.51 -5.33 -5.58
N PRO A 312 15.13 -6.48 -5.22
CA PRO A 312 16.13 -7.10 -6.09
C PRO A 312 15.50 -7.52 -7.43
N PRO A 313 15.86 -6.89 -8.56
CA PRO A 313 15.38 -7.35 -9.87
C PRO A 313 16.04 -8.67 -10.25
N ARG A 314 15.44 -9.37 -11.23
CA ARG A 314 16.15 -10.39 -11.99
C ARG A 314 17.35 -9.72 -12.67
N MET A 315 18.56 -10.09 -12.29
CA MET A 315 19.80 -9.51 -12.82
C MET A 315 20.87 -10.59 -12.91
N GLU A 316 21.67 -10.48 -13.96
CA GLU A 316 22.90 -11.25 -14.16
C GLU A 316 24.04 -10.25 -14.07
N ILE A 317 24.88 -10.38 -13.03
CA ILE A 317 26.06 -9.54 -12.84
C ILE A 317 27.28 -10.37 -13.18
N THR A 318 28.00 -9.97 -14.22
CA THR A 318 29.34 -10.50 -14.49
C THR A 318 30.38 -9.66 -13.73
N SER A 319 31.20 -10.31 -12.91
CA SER A 319 32.36 -9.72 -12.24
C SER A 319 33.64 -10.45 -12.66
N ALA A 320 34.78 -9.77 -12.54
CA ALA A 320 36.08 -10.43 -12.67
C ALA A 320 36.24 -11.45 -11.53
N GLY A 321 36.49 -12.70 -11.91
CA GLY A 321 36.80 -13.81 -11.01
C GLY A 321 38.31 -14.04 -10.88
N GLU A 322 38.68 -15.12 -10.20
CA GLU A 322 40.08 -15.53 -10.07
C GLU A 322 40.61 -16.06 -11.42
N GLY A 323 41.66 -15.43 -11.94
CA GLY A 323 42.32 -15.85 -13.17
C GLY A 323 43.55 -16.72 -12.92
N VAL A 324 44.01 -17.42 -13.95
CA VAL A 324 45.21 -18.25 -13.91
C VAL A 324 46.41 -17.40 -14.33
N LEU A 325 47.41 -17.27 -13.46
CA LEU A 325 48.62 -16.51 -13.72
C LEU A 325 49.80 -17.43 -14.04
N ALA A 326 50.63 -17.01 -14.99
CA ALA A 326 51.88 -17.67 -15.32
C ALA A 326 52.86 -17.62 -14.15
N GLN A 327 53.37 -18.78 -13.72
CA GLN A 327 54.37 -18.85 -12.64
C GLN A 327 55.78 -18.49 -13.14
N ARG A 328 56.04 -18.70 -14.43
CA ARG A 328 57.31 -18.47 -15.13
C ARG A 328 57.06 -17.84 -16.50
N ALA A 329 58.12 -17.29 -17.11
CA ALA A 329 58.07 -16.78 -18.48
C ALA A 329 58.36 -17.93 -19.46
N GLY A 330 57.75 -17.93 -20.63
CA GLY A 330 57.86 -19.01 -21.62
C GLY A 330 57.02 -18.74 -22.87
N THR A 331 56.90 -19.73 -23.76
CA THR A 331 56.05 -19.65 -24.97
C THR A 331 54.89 -20.61 -24.85
N VAL A 332 53.67 -20.14 -25.14
CA VAL A 332 52.46 -20.99 -25.15
C VAL A 332 52.53 -21.97 -26.33
N ILE A 333 52.50 -23.27 -26.05
CA ILE A 333 52.59 -24.33 -27.07
C ILE A 333 51.24 -24.99 -27.36
N GLU A 334 50.32 -25.02 -26.39
CA GLU A 334 49.00 -25.62 -26.56
C GLU A 334 47.98 -24.93 -25.65
N VAL A 335 46.78 -24.69 -26.18
CA VAL A 335 45.59 -24.25 -25.44
C VAL A 335 44.50 -25.26 -25.75
N ASP A 336 44.20 -26.13 -24.77
CA ASP A 336 43.15 -27.15 -24.87
C ASP A 336 41.87 -26.65 -24.20
N GLU A 337 40.87 -26.32 -25.01
CA GLU A 337 39.54 -25.88 -24.59
C GLU A 337 38.63 -27.02 -24.12
N ILE A 338 38.97 -28.28 -24.40
CA ILE A 338 38.17 -29.45 -24.05
C ILE A 338 38.59 -29.98 -22.68
N ASN A 339 39.90 -30.08 -22.44
CA ASN A 339 40.43 -30.53 -21.15
C ASN A 339 40.77 -29.36 -20.20
N TYR A 340 40.54 -28.12 -20.63
CA TYR A 340 40.78 -26.89 -19.89
C TYR A 340 42.23 -26.76 -19.39
N THR A 341 43.19 -26.91 -20.31
CA THR A 341 44.62 -26.80 -20.00
C THR A 341 45.36 -25.84 -20.92
N ILE A 342 46.37 -25.15 -20.41
CA ILE A 342 47.28 -24.28 -21.15
C ILE A 342 48.69 -24.78 -20.89
N THR A 343 49.42 -25.16 -21.93
CA THR A 343 50.79 -25.68 -21.81
C THR A 343 51.78 -24.61 -22.27
N VAL A 344 52.75 -24.30 -21.42
CA VAL A 344 53.80 -23.29 -21.64
C VAL A 344 55.16 -23.96 -21.62
N LEU A 345 55.99 -23.69 -22.61
CA LEU A 345 57.38 -24.11 -22.67
C LEU A 345 58.31 -23.04 -22.07
N ASP A 346 59.03 -23.39 -21.00
CA ASP A 346 60.03 -22.51 -20.37
C ASP A 346 61.27 -22.35 -21.28
N PRO A 347 62.07 -21.26 -21.14
CA PRO A 347 63.34 -21.07 -21.84
C PRO A 347 64.39 -22.16 -21.60
N ALA A 348 64.21 -22.99 -20.56
CA ALA A 348 65.04 -24.16 -20.25
C ALA A 348 64.59 -25.45 -20.97
N GLY A 349 63.49 -25.40 -21.73
CA GLY A 349 62.92 -26.54 -22.45
C GLY A 349 62.00 -27.45 -21.62
N GLU A 350 61.54 -26.99 -20.45
CA GLU A 350 60.57 -27.72 -19.61
C GLU A 350 59.13 -27.26 -19.89
N GLU A 351 58.20 -28.20 -20.01
CA GLU A 351 56.77 -27.91 -20.20
C GLU A 351 56.06 -27.74 -18.86
N THR A 352 55.30 -26.65 -18.69
CA THR A 352 54.45 -26.39 -17.53
C THR A 352 53.00 -26.36 -17.97
N ILE A 353 52.16 -27.23 -17.38
CA ILE A 353 50.73 -27.31 -17.67
C ILE A 353 49.95 -26.49 -16.62
N TYR A 354 49.11 -25.58 -17.08
CA TYR A 354 48.21 -24.77 -16.27
C TYR A 354 46.77 -25.22 -16.51
N ASN A 355 46.11 -25.72 -15.47
CA ASN A 355 44.69 -26.08 -15.55
C ASN A 355 43.84 -24.85 -15.26
N TYR A 356 42.76 -24.66 -16.03
CA TYR A 356 41.76 -23.64 -15.78
C TYR A 356 40.36 -24.26 -15.68
N LEU A 357 39.40 -23.52 -15.15
CA LEU A 357 38.02 -23.96 -14.94
C LEU A 357 37.18 -23.62 -16.18
N GLY A 358 36.74 -24.63 -16.92
CA GLY A 358 35.84 -24.43 -18.06
C GLY A 358 34.38 -24.20 -17.69
N ILE A 359 33.57 -23.83 -18.70
CA ILE A 359 32.11 -23.88 -18.58
C ILE A 359 31.68 -25.34 -18.78
N GLU A 360 31.19 -26.01 -17.74
CA GLU A 360 30.53 -27.31 -17.93
C GLU A 360 29.26 -27.12 -18.78
N GLU A 361 29.22 -27.68 -20.00
CA GLU A 361 28.03 -27.73 -20.85
C GLU A 361 26.91 -28.50 -20.12
N GLY A 362 25.99 -27.75 -19.50
CA GLY A 362 24.89 -28.27 -18.69
C GLY A 362 24.70 -27.57 -17.35
N SER A 363 25.71 -26.82 -16.85
CA SER A 363 25.57 -26.02 -15.63
C SER A 363 24.78 -24.72 -15.84
N SER A 364 24.73 -24.24 -17.09
CA SER A 364 23.96 -23.06 -17.52
C SER A 364 22.48 -23.34 -17.81
N SER A 365 22.02 -24.60 -17.75
CA SER A 365 20.59 -24.89 -17.66
C SER A 365 20.14 -24.72 -16.22
N LEU A 366 20.11 -23.45 -15.78
CA LEU A 366 19.34 -23.05 -14.61
C LEU A 366 17.91 -23.54 -14.84
N ASN A 367 17.52 -24.63 -14.17
CA ASN A 367 16.14 -25.06 -14.16
C ASN A 367 15.31 -23.89 -13.64
N GLU A 368 14.39 -23.35 -14.45
CA GLU A 368 13.47 -22.28 -14.04
C GLU A 368 12.61 -22.67 -12.82
N ASP A 369 12.59 -23.96 -12.47
CA ASP A 369 11.89 -24.55 -11.34
C ASP A 369 12.66 -24.50 -10.01
N ASP A 370 13.95 -24.16 -9.98
CA ASP A 370 14.68 -24.05 -8.72
C ASP A 370 14.26 -22.79 -7.94
N MET A 371 13.74 -23.00 -6.73
CA MET A 371 13.39 -21.93 -5.79
C MET A 371 14.63 -21.38 -5.09
N ALA A 372 15.65 -20.99 -5.85
CA ALA A 372 16.82 -20.33 -5.28
C ALA A 372 16.42 -18.95 -4.73
N VAL A 373 16.44 -18.80 -3.40
CA VAL A 373 16.13 -17.55 -2.68
C VAL A 373 17.35 -16.61 -2.65
N ILE A 374 18.55 -17.18 -2.79
CA ILE A 374 19.85 -16.52 -2.67
C ILE A 374 20.49 -16.51 -4.06
N PRO A 375 21.22 -15.44 -4.44
CA PRO A 375 21.95 -15.42 -5.70
C PRO A 375 22.88 -16.62 -5.84
N THR A 376 22.86 -17.25 -7.01
CA THR A 376 23.82 -18.29 -7.37
C THR A 376 25.05 -17.61 -7.98
N VAL A 377 26.23 -18.17 -7.73
CA VAL A 377 27.48 -17.67 -8.28
C VAL A 377 28.13 -18.80 -9.06
N ASP A 378 28.15 -18.63 -10.37
CA ASP A 378 28.81 -19.55 -11.30
C ASP A 378 30.13 -18.92 -11.72
N THR A 379 31.23 -19.68 -11.63
CA THR A 379 32.57 -19.16 -11.95
C THR A 379 33.26 -20.06 -12.97
N TRP A 380 33.71 -19.47 -14.07
CA TRP A 380 34.53 -20.13 -15.07
C TRP A 380 35.71 -19.23 -15.47
N GLN A 381 36.63 -19.78 -16.25
CA GLN A 381 37.83 -19.11 -16.73
C GLN A 381 37.92 -19.27 -18.25
N GLU A 382 38.25 -18.18 -18.94
CA GLU A 382 38.43 -18.17 -20.40
C GLU A 382 39.90 -17.88 -20.74
N PRO A 383 40.55 -18.64 -21.62
CA PRO A 383 41.93 -18.39 -22.03
C PRO A 383 42.04 -17.02 -22.73
N VAL A 384 43.09 -16.26 -22.41
CA VAL A 384 43.38 -14.93 -22.99
C VAL A 384 44.59 -14.97 -23.92
N VAL A 385 45.35 -16.07 -23.88
CA VAL A 385 46.58 -16.28 -24.65
C VAL A 385 46.31 -17.22 -25.83
N GLU A 386 47.02 -16.98 -26.94
CA GLU A 386 46.97 -17.80 -28.14
C GLU A 386 48.25 -18.65 -28.27
N VAL A 387 48.21 -19.68 -29.13
CA VAL A 387 49.37 -20.54 -29.39
C VAL A 387 50.48 -19.72 -30.04
N ASN A 388 51.70 -19.86 -29.53
CA ASN A 388 52.92 -19.10 -29.84
C ASN A 388 53.07 -17.73 -29.16
N ASP A 389 52.19 -17.36 -28.23
CA ASP A 389 52.41 -16.15 -27.43
C ASP A 389 53.63 -16.29 -26.50
N GLU A 390 54.50 -15.27 -26.50
CA GLU A 390 55.54 -15.12 -25.47
C GLU A 390 54.92 -14.51 -24.21
N ILE A 391 55.02 -15.23 -23.09
CA ILE A 391 54.43 -14.83 -21.82
C ILE A 391 55.49 -14.46 -20.79
N GLU A 392 55.23 -13.41 -20.02
CA GLU A 392 56.04 -13.00 -18.88
C GLU A 392 55.56 -13.65 -17.57
N ARG A 393 56.45 -13.71 -16.58
CA ARG A 393 56.08 -14.18 -15.23
C ARG A 393 55.00 -13.29 -14.62
N LYS A 394 53.95 -13.90 -14.07
CA LYS A 394 52.71 -13.27 -13.55
C LYS A 394 51.80 -12.68 -14.62
N GLN A 395 51.98 -13.01 -15.90
CA GLN A 395 51.02 -12.69 -16.94
C GLN A 395 49.74 -13.51 -16.77
N LEU A 396 48.60 -12.93 -17.12
CA LEU A 396 47.30 -13.60 -17.09
C LEU A 396 47.17 -14.56 -18.27
N LEU A 397 47.01 -15.86 -17.98
CA LEU A 397 46.83 -16.92 -18.98
C LEU A 397 45.34 -17.17 -19.26
N ALA A 398 44.54 -17.22 -18.20
CA ALA A 398 43.08 -17.35 -18.30
C ALA A 398 42.40 -16.33 -17.39
N LYS A 399 41.40 -15.63 -17.90
CA LYS A 399 40.61 -14.64 -17.17
C LYS A 399 39.47 -15.33 -16.44
N GLY A 400 39.40 -15.18 -15.13
CA GLY A 400 38.24 -15.61 -14.35
C GLY A 400 37.04 -14.71 -14.59
N ILE A 401 35.88 -15.33 -14.77
CA ILE A 401 34.58 -14.69 -14.88
C ILE A 401 33.67 -15.29 -13.81
N SER A 402 33.07 -14.43 -13.00
CA SER A 402 32.06 -14.82 -12.01
C SER A 402 30.72 -14.23 -12.41
N LEU A 403 29.76 -15.09 -12.74
CA LEU A 403 28.37 -14.74 -13.02
C LEU A 403 27.54 -14.90 -11.76
N ILE A 404 27.04 -13.79 -11.23
CA ILE A 404 26.12 -13.78 -10.10
C ILE A 404 24.71 -13.64 -10.68
N THR A 405 23.91 -14.69 -10.56
CA THR A 405 22.54 -14.73 -11.08
C THR A 405 21.54 -14.55 -9.95
N PHE A 406 20.76 -13.47 -10.01
CA PHE A 406 19.60 -13.27 -9.15
C PHE A 406 18.36 -13.83 -9.83
N GLN A 407 18.03 -15.08 -9.51
CA GLN A 407 16.75 -15.66 -9.89
C GLN A 407 15.65 -15.02 -9.04
N ALA A 408 15.01 -13.98 -9.57
CA ALA A 408 13.86 -13.37 -8.91
C ALA A 408 12.64 -14.30 -9.00
N ASN A 409 12.64 -15.45 -8.32
CA ASN A 409 11.64 -16.51 -8.47
C ASN A 409 10.20 -15.98 -8.37
N ILE A 410 9.35 -16.37 -9.32
CA ILE A 410 7.99 -15.87 -9.45
C ILE A 410 7.10 -16.22 -8.25
N TRP A 411 7.29 -17.39 -7.64
CA TRP A 411 6.50 -17.83 -6.49
C TRP A 411 6.86 -17.04 -5.24
N ILE A 412 8.14 -16.76 -5.04
CA ILE A 412 8.62 -15.90 -3.95
C ILE A 412 8.07 -14.49 -4.12
N PHE A 413 8.17 -13.93 -5.33
CA PHE A 413 7.59 -12.62 -5.66
C PHE A 413 6.09 -12.59 -5.37
N THR A 414 5.35 -13.58 -5.88
CA THR A 414 3.90 -13.69 -5.69
C THR A 414 3.51 -13.86 -4.22
N PHE A 415 4.32 -14.56 -3.43
CA PHE A 415 4.12 -14.70 -2.00
C PHE A 415 4.26 -13.35 -1.27
N PHE A 416 5.29 -12.56 -1.54
CA PHE A 416 5.44 -11.25 -0.91
C PHE A 416 4.37 -10.26 -1.36
N VAL A 417 3.99 -10.29 -2.64
CA VAL A 417 2.86 -9.53 -3.15
C VAL A 417 1.57 -9.96 -2.44
N PHE A 418 1.33 -11.26 -2.24
CA PHE A 418 0.19 -11.78 -1.47
C PHE A 418 0.17 -11.25 -0.03
N VAL A 419 1.29 -11.32 0.69
CA VAL A 419 1.45 -10.76 2.04
C VAL A 419 1.15 -9.26 2.06
N LEU A 420 1.67 -8.52 1.08
CA LEU A 420 1.39 -7.09 0.91
C LEU A 420 -0.09 -6.82 0.70
N GLY A 421 -0.77 -7.61 -0.15
CA GLY A 421 -2.21 -7.53 -0.40
C GLY A 421 -3.04 -7.75 0.86
N MET A 422 -2.70 -8.75 1.66
CA MET A 422 -3.34 -9.01 2.96
C MET A 422 -3.12 -7.85 3.94
N ALA A 423 -1.89 -7.37 4.08
CA ALA A 423 -1.54 -6.26 4.97
C ALA A 423 -2.32 -4.99 4.59
N MET A 424 -2.36 -4.64 3.30
CA MET A 424 -3.17 -3.54 2.77
C MET A 424 -4.67 -3.74 3.04
N GLY A 425 -5.17 -4.97 2.90
CA GLY A 425 -6.54 -5.38 3.25
C GLY A 425 -6.91 -5.03 4.69
N ILE A 426 -6.05 -5.44 5.63
CA ILE A 426 -6.21 -5.18 7.06
C ILE A 426 -6.09 -3.67 7.35
N GLY A 427 -5.08 -3.00 6.78
CA GLY A 427 -4.83 -1.57 6.97
C GLY A 427 -6.01 -0.70 6.56
N LYS A 428 -6.64 -1.04 5.43
CA LYS A 428 -7.84 -0.36 4.94
C LYS A 428 -8.96 -0.33 5.98
N ALA A 429 -9.16 -1.43 6.71
CA ALA A 429 -10.18 -1.53 7.75
C ALA A 429 -9.74 -0.82 9.05
N ALA A 430 -8.47 -0.96 9.43
CA ALA A 430 -7.92 -0.31 10.61
C ALA A 430 -8.03 1.23 10.55
N VAL A 431 -7.79 1.83 9.38
CA VAL A 431 -7.98 3.28 9.18
C VAL A 431 -9.45 3.68 9.30
N TYR A 432 -10.37 2.98 8.63
CA TYR A 432 -11.80 3.31 8.67
C TYR A 432 -12.43 3.13 10.04
N LYS A 433 -11.86 2.25 10.88
CA LYS A 433 -12.27 2.10 12.26
C LYS A 433 -11.96 3.35 13.12
N HIS A 434 -10.88 4.07 12.83
CA HIS A 434 -10.54 5.28 13.60
C HIS A 434 -11.51 6.44 13.36
N ILE A 435 -12.15 6.49 12.19
CA ILE A 435 -12.95 7.65 11.78
C ILE A 435 -14.18 7.84 12.70
N PRO A 436 -15.05 6.83 12.94
CA PRO A 436 -16.20 7.00 13.84
C PRO A 436 -15.83 7.26 15.30
N VAL A 437 -14.65 6.82 15.73
CA VAL A 437 -14.18 7.02 17.11
C VAL A 437 -13.76 8.47 17.35
N TYR A 438 -13.09 9.09 16.38
CA TYR A 438 -12.63 10.48 16.52
C TYR A 438 -13.65 11.52 16.02
N TYR A 439 -14.51 11.15 15.07
CA TYR A 439 -15.47 12.05 14.42
C TYR A 439 -16.87 11.41 14.32
N PRO A 440 -17.53 11.12 15.46
CA PRO A 440 -18.81 10.39 15.47
C PRO A 440 -19.96 11.12 14.76
N ASN A 441 -19.90 12.45 14.68
CA ASN A 441 -20.93 13.28 14.03
C ASN A 441 -20.62 13.56 12.55
N ASP A 442 -19.37 13.38 12.11
CA ASP A 442 -18.87 13.78 10.78
C ASP A 442 -18.27 12.60 10.00
N VAL A 443 -18.71 11.37 10.30
CA VAL A 443 -18.17 10.13 9.71
C VAL A 443 -18.23 10.14 8.18
N GLY A 444 -19.33 10.65 7.61
CA GLY A 444 -19.51 10.73 6.16
C GLY A 444 -18.51 11.68 5.49
N VAL A 445 -18.28 12.87 6.06
CA VAL A 445 -17.37 13.86 5.47
C VAL A 445 -15.92 13.45 5.65
N VAL A 446 -15.51 13.10 6.88
CA VAL A 446 -14.13 12.65 7.16
C VAL A 446 -13.82 11.36 6.40
N GLY A 447 -14.75 10.40 6.40
CA GLY A 447 -14.63 9.16 5.62
C GLY A 447 -14.59 9.40 4.11
N GLY A 448 -15.33 10.38 3.61
CA GLY A 448 -15.29 10.82 2.21
C GLY A 448 -13.92 11.38 1.83
N ILE A 449 -13.38 12.30 2.62
CA ILE A 449 -12.10 12.98 2.35
C ILE A 449 -10.91 12.02 2.49
N VAL A 450 -10.89 11.21 3.54
CA VAL A 450 -9.89 10.13 3.67
C VAL A 450 -10.01 9.19 2.46
N GLY A 451 -11.23 8.92 1.99
CA GLY A 451 -11.49 8.16 0.76
C GLY A 451 -10.98 8.83 -0.51
N VAL A 452 -11.08 10.16 -0.63
CA VAL A 452 -10.52 10.95 -1.75
C VAL A 452 -9.00 10.82 -1.74
N LEU A 453 -8.35 11.09 -0.60
CA LEU A 453 -6.89 10.99 -0.45
C LEU A 453 -6.38 9.57 -0.73
N GLY A 454 -7.11 8.56 -0.27
CA GLY A 454 -6.85 7.17 -0.64
C GLY A 454 -6.92 6.93 -2.14
N GLY A 455 -7.98 7.39 -2.80
CA GLY A 455 -8.17 7.22 -4.23
C GLY A 455 -7.08 7.95 -5.05
N LEU A 456 -6.65 9.13 -4.60
CA LEU A 456 -5.57 9.88 -5.25
C LEU A 456 -4.25 9.09 -5.28
N GLY A 457 -3.99 8.23 -4.30
CA GLY A 457 -2.84 7.32 -4.36
C GLY A 457 -2.92 6.34 -5.52
N GLY A 458 -4.11 5.82 -5.83
CA GLY A 458 -4.31 4.93 -6.98
C GLY A 458 -4.18 5.63 -8.33
N PHE A 459 -4.31 6.96 -8.39
CA PHE A 459 -4.03 7.76 -9.59
C PHE A 459 -2.55 8.15 -9.68
N ILE A 460 -1.99 8.70 -8.60
CA ILE A 460 -0.62 9.26 -8.60
C ILE A 460 0.41 8.14 -8.78
N LEU A 461 0.25 7.01 -8.10
CA LEU A 461 1.26 5.95 -8.10
C LEU A 461 1.50 5.33 -9.49
N PRO A 462 0.48 4.91 -10.28
CA PRO A 462 0.71 4.39 -11.64
C PRO A 462 1.35 5.41 -12.58
N VAL A 463 0.98 6.69 -12.47
CA VAL A 463 1.60 7.76 -13.26
C VAL A 463 3.09 7.86 -12.91
N VAL A 464 3.43 7.89 -11.62
CA VAL A 464 4.82 7.92 -11.18
C VAL A 464 5.57 6.64 -11.59
N PHE A 465 4.95 5.46 -11.51
CA PHE A 465 5.55 4.21 -11.98
C PHE A 465 5.89 4.28 -13.47
N GLY A 466 4.99 4.82 -14.30
CA GLY A 466 5.22 5.01 -15.73
C GLY A 466 6.43 5.92 -16.01
N TYR A 467 6.56 7.04 -15.29
CA TYR A 467 7.73 7.92 -15.43
C TYR A 467 9.01 7.31 -14.89
N LEU A 468 8.98 6.65 -13.72
CA LEU A 468 10.13 5.97 -13.14
C LEU A 468 10.65 4.87 -14.08
N LEU A 469 9.75 4.07 -14.65
CA LEU A 469 10.10 3.04 -15.62
C LEU A 469 10.66 3.66 -16.91
N LYS A 470 10.08 4.76 -17.40
CA LYS A 470 10.60 5.47 -18.58
C LYS A 470 12.00 6.04 -18.38
N TRP A 471 12.34 6.53 -17.19
CA TRP A 471 13.63 7.14 -16.91
C TRP A 471 14.72 6.14 -16.51
N THR A 472 14.36 5.13 -15.72
CA THR A 472 15.34 4.18 -15.16
C THR A 472 15.44 2.88 -15.96
N GLY A 473 14.39 2.53 -16.72
CA GLY A 473 14.26 1.22 -17.35
C GLY A 473 13.95 0.07 -16.38
N LEU A 474 13.79 0.34 -15.08
CA LEU A 474 13.69 -0.68 -14.04
C LEU A 474 12.27 -0.79 -13.47
N TRP A 475 11.66 -1.97 -13.65
CA TRP A 475 10.35 -2.28 -13.08
C TRP A 475 10.34 -2.29 -11.55
N THR A 476 11.47 -2.60 -10.90
CA THR A 476 11.57 -2.65 -9.43
C THR A 476 11.52 -1.29 -8.73
N MET A 477 11.59 -0.19 -9.47
CA MET A 477 11.43 1.16 -8.93
C MET A 477 10.06 1.38 -8.28
N THR A 478 9.05 0.60 -8.66
CA THR A 478 7.74 0.63 -7.99
C THR A 478 7.87 0.23 -6.53
N TRP A 479 8.66 -0.80 -6.23
CA TRP A 479 8.87 -1.31 -4.87
C TRP A 479 9.70 -0.35 -4.03
N LEU A 480 10.68 0.33 -4.64
CA LEU A 480 11.45 1.38 -3.96
C LEU A 480 10.55 2.54 -3.55
N LEU A 481 9.69 3.00 -4.46
CA LEU A 481 8.75 4.07 -4.14
C LEU A 481 7.82 3.66 -2.99
N PHE A 482 7.30 2.44 -3.02
CA PHE A 482 6.48 1.90 -1.93
C PHE A 482 7.23 1.80 -0.61
N ALA A 483 8.48 1.33 -0.62
CA ALA A 483 9.31 1.25 0.58
C ALA A 483 9.54 2.64 1.19
N VAL A 484 9.90 3.64 0.37
CA VAL A 484 10.14 5.02 0.81
C VAL A 484 8.86 5.65 1.41
N ILE A 485 7.72 5.54 0.72
CA ILE A 485 6.45 6.10 1.22
C ILE A 485 6.02 5.39 2.50
N THR A 486 6.16 4.06 2.56
CA THR A 486 5.80 3.27 3.75
C THR A 486 6.69 3.62 4.94
N PHE A 487 7.99 3.77 4.71
CA PHE A 487 8.96 4.17 5.73
C PHE A 487 8.65 5.57 6.26
N ALA A 488 8.34 6.53 5.39
CA ALA A 488 7.90 7.87 5.79
C ALA A 488 6.62 7.83 6.63
N CYS A 489 5.64 7.00 6.24
CA CYS A 489 4.40 6.80 7.01
C CYS A 489 4.68 6.20 8.41
N LEU A 490 5.58 5.22 8.51
CA LEU A 490 5.99 4.61 9.77
C LEU A 490 6.67 5.61 10.70
N ILE A 491 7.65 6.34 10.20
CA ILE A 491 8.35 7.39 10.97
C ILE A 491 7.35 8.42 11.45
N TRP A 492 6.51 8.95 10.56
CA TRP A 492 5.52 9.95 10.92
C TRP A 492 4.57 9.44 12.00
N MET A 493 4.07 8.21 11.85
CA MET A 493 3.21 7.59 12.85
C MET A 493 3.93 7.45 14.19
N HIS A 494 5.18 7.01 14.19
CA HIS A 494 5.99 6.83 15.38
C HIS A 494 6.26 8.15 16.12
N LEU A 495 6.69 9.18 15.39
CA LEU A 495 6.92 10.51 15.95
C LEU A 495 5.65 11.11 16.56
N VAL A 496 4.51 10.99 15.89
CA VAL A 496 3.25 11.54 16.40
C VAL A 496 2.78 10.75 17.62
N ILE A 497 2.93 9.43 17.64
CA ILE A 497 2.57 8.62 18.82
C ILE A 497 3.46 8.98 19.99
N LYS A 498 4.79 9.08 19.80
CA LYS A 498 5.72 9.51 20.85
C LYS A 498 5.33 10.88 21.40
N ARG A 499 5.09 11.87 20.53
CA ARG A 499 4.63 13.21 20.94
C ARG A 499 3.30 13.20 21.70
N MET A 500 2.33 12.39 21.27
CA MET A 500 1.04 12.27 21.97
C MET A 500 1.17 11.59 23.34
N THR A 501 2.02 10.58 23.46
CA THR A 501 2.31 9.90 24.74
C THR A 501 2.99 10.88 25.69
N ASN A 502 4.03 11.58 25.24
CA ASN A 502 4.76 12.55 26.06
C ASN A 502 3.87 13.70 26.55
N ARG A 503 2.88 14.13 25.76
CA ARG A 503 1.91 15.17 26.17
C ARG A 503 0.86 14.67 27.17
N ARG A 504 0.48 13.40 27.15
CA ARG A 504 -0.59 12.83 27.98
C ARG A 504 -0.10 12.21 29.27
N ALA A 505 1.15 11.72 29.29
CA ALA A 505 1.77 11.09 30.44
C ALA A 505 3.25 11.51 30.52
N PRO A 506 3.53 12.79 30.86
CA PRO A 506 4.90 13.28 30.97
C PRO A 506 5.69 12.52 32.03
N GLU A 507 5.05 12.12 33.13
CA GLU A 507 5.67 11.35 34.22
C GLU A 507 6.22 9.99 33.75
N ILE A 508 5.44 9.21 33.01
CA ILE A 508 5.89 7.92 32.47
C ILE A 508 7.01 8.11 31.44
N SER A 509 6.94 9.15 30.61
CA SER A 509 8.01 9.45 29.65
C SER A 509 9.32 9.80 30.37
N ARG A 510 9.26 10.56 31.46
CA ARG A 510 10.44 10.94 32.26
C ARG A 510 11.04 9.74 33.00
N LEU A 511 10.20 8.86 33.56
CA LEU A 511 10.65 7.62 34.22
C LEU A 511 11.36 6.64 33.25
N ILE A 512 11.02 6.67 31.96
CA ILE A 512 11.72 5.88 30.93
C ILE A 512 13.06 6.50 30.56
N GLU A 513 13.14 7.84 30.52
CA GLU A 513 14.35 8.57 30.17
C GLU A 513 15.38 8.60 31.32
N ASP A 514 14.92 8.62 32.58
CA ASP A 514 15.76 8.50 33.77
C ASP A 514 15.21 7.42 34.73
N PRO A 515 15.65 6.16 34.60
CA PRO A 515 15.19 5.05 35.44
C PRO A 515 15.55 5.19 36.93
N GLY A 516 16.48 6.09 37.27
CA GLY A 516 16.94 6.33 38.64
C GLY A 516 16.23 7.48 39.36
N GLY A 517 15.47 8.31 38.63
CA GLY A 517 14.71 9.42 39.20
C GLY A 517 13.36 8.96 39.76
N SER A 518 13.20 8.91 41.08
CA SER A 518 11.89 8.78 41.71
C SER A 518 11.22 10.15 41.76
N PHE A 519 10.37 10.43 40.78
CA PHE A 519 9.54 11.62 40.77
C PHE A 519 8.33 11.41 41.68
N LEU A 520 8.15 12.27 42.68
CA LEU A 520 6.92 12.27 43.48
C LEU A 520 5.81 12.97 42.68
N PRO A 521 4.54 12.51 42.78
CA PRO A 521 3.41 13.23 42.20
C PRO A 521 3.38 14.67 42.74
N SER A 522 2.87 15.61 41.95
CA SER A 522 2.85 17.03 42.33
C SER A 522 2.15 17.23 43.68
N LEU A 523 2.84 17.92 44.59
CA LEU A 523 2.26 18.33 45.87
C LEU A 523 1.82 19.79 45.76
N ASN A 524 0.57 20.05 46.12
CA ASN A 524 0.11 21.40 46.41
C ASN A 524 0.55 21.75 47.82
N ILE A 525 1.36 22.79 47.94
CA ILE A 525 1.83 23.28 49.24
C ILE A 525 1.18 24.63 49.50
N HIS A 526 0.47 24.73 50.62
CA HIS A 526 -0.05 25.98 51.13
C HIS A 526 1.07 26.71 51.86
N CYS A 527 1.46 27.90 51.41
CA CYS A 527 2.49 28.68 52.10
C CYS A 527 1.85 29.76 52.99
N PRO A 528 2.04 29.72 54.32
CA PRO A 528 1.34 30.60 55.27
C PRO A 528 1.57 32.10 55.06
N SER A 529 2.72 32.51 54.51
CA SER A 529 3.06 33.93 54.36
C SER A 529 2.40 34.59 53.16
N THR A 530 1.94 33.82 52.17
CA THR A 530 1.33 34.34 50.92
C THR A 530 -0.13 33.96 50.75
N GLY A 531 -0.63 32.98 51.52
CA GLY A 531 -2.04 32.57 51.53
C GLY A 531 -2.53 31.92 50.22
N THR A 532 -1.62 31.56 49.32
CA THR A 532 -1.92 30.98 48.00
C THR A 532 -1.34 29.57 47.88
N ASP A 533 -2.16 28.62 47.44
CA ASP A 533 -1.71 27.27 47.11
C ASP A 533 -0.85 27.29 45.84
N SER A 534 0.29 26.62 45.88
CA SER A 534 1.21 26.51 44.74
C SER A 534 1.56 25.05 44.48
N GLU A 535 1.55 24.65 43.21
CA GLU A 535 1.92 23.30 42.78
C GLU A 535 3.43 23.21 42.60
N ILE A 536 4.07 22.30 43.35
CA ILE A 536 5.52 22.10 43.36
C ILE A 536 5.85 20.69 42.89
N HIS A 537 6.83 20.57 41.98
CA HIS A 537 7.39 19.30 41.54
C HIS A 537 8.70 19.00 42.28
N LEU A 538 8.75 17.86 42.97
CA LEU A 538 9.92 17.41 43.74
C LEU A 538 10.62 16.26 43.02
N LEU A 539 11.94 16.40 42.84
CA LEU A 539 12.83 15.35 42.36
C LEU A 539 13.54 14.71 43.55
N PHE A 540 13.37 13.40 43.72
CA PHE A 540 14.19 12.63 44.65
C PHE A 540 15.47 12.20 43.94
N VAL A 541 16.62 12.60 44.47
CA VAL A 541 17.93 12.17 43.97
C VAL A 541 18.47 11.11 44.94
N PRO A 542 18.48 9.82 44.53
CA PRO A 542 19.05 8.78 45.36
C PRO A 542 20.56 9.01 45.51
N GLY A 543 21.02 9.15 46.74
CA GLY A 543 22.40 9.39 47.13
C GLY A 543 22.62 8.98 48.59
N ASN A 544 23.85 9.09 49.09
CA ASN A 544 24.14 8.87 50.51
C ASN A 544 24.87 10.10 51.08
N PRO A 545 24.17 11.03 51.75
CA PRO A 545 22.75 10.97 52.12
C PRO A 545 21.81 11.26 50.92
N PRO A 546 20.59 10.70 50.93
CA PRO A 546 19.60 10.99 49.89
C PRO A 546 19.19 12.46 49.97
N SER A 547 19.03 13.11 48.81
CA SER A 547 18.67 14.54 48.74
C SER A 547 17.42 14.75 47.91
N MET A 548 16.53 15.62 48.37
CA MET A 548 15.33 16.02 47.64
C MET A 548 15.55 17.44 47.11
N ARG A 549 15.30 17.65 45.82
CA ARG A 549 15.45 18.96 45.17
C ARG A 549 14.12 19.38 44.55
N VAL A 550 13.79 20.67 44.67
CA VAL A 550 12.67 21.25 43.94
C VAL A 550 13.09 21.44 42.50
N GLU A 551 12.37 20.81 41.57
CA GLU A 551 12.68 20.88 40.15
C GLU A 551 11.95 22.04 39.47
N LYS A 552 10.69 22.31 39.88
CA LYS A 552 9.88 23.37 39.28
C LYS A 552 8.77 23.86 40.21
N CYS A 553 8.49 25.17 40.18
CA CYS A 553 7.39 25.79 40.93
C CYS A 553 6.50 26.62 39.99
N ALA A 554 5.24 26.22 39.82
CA ALA A 554 4.40 26.68 38.70
C ALA A 554 3.88 28.14 38.82
N THR A 555 3.98 28.78 39.98
CA THR A 555 3.22 30.00 40.30
C THR A 555 4.05 31.23 40.69
N TRP A 556 5.32 31.06 41.07
CA TRP A 556 6.17 32.21 41.42
C TRP A 556 7.02 32.58 40.21
N GLY A 557 6.91 33.83 39.74
CA GLY A 557 7.35 34.31 38.41
C GLY A 557 8.84 34.19 38.03
N GLN A 558 9.62 33.38 38.75
CA GLN A 558 11.00 33.03 38.46
C GLN A 558 11.32 31.52 38.62
N ASP A 559 10.32 30.63 38.69
CA ASP A 559 10.49 29.18 38.99
C ASP A 559 11.21 28.89 40.35
N ASN A 560 11.42 29.92 41.19
CA ASN A 560 12.07 29.83 42.50
C ASN A 560 11.03 29.90 43.63
N CYS A 561 11.14 28.99 44.61
CA CYS A 561 10.36 29.04 45.84
C CYS A 561 10.85 30.18 46.77
N PRO A 562 9.96 30.95 47.42
CA PRO A 562 10.32 31.93 48.44
C PRO A 562 11.11 31.25 49.55
N PRO A 563 12.14 31.92 50.11
CA PRO A 563 12.95 31.37 51.20
C PRO A 563 12.14 31.06 52.47
N GLU A 564 10.94 31.62 52.60
CA GLU A 564 10.04 31.36 53.74
C GLU A 564 9.22 30.08 53.60
N CYS A 565 9.06 29.53 52.38
CA CYS A 565 8.39 28.25 52.13
C CYS A 565 9.42 27.10 52.18
N THR A 566 10.14 26.98 53.30
CA THR A 566 11.27 26.04 53.49
C THR A 566 10.82 24.59 53.69
N MET A 567 11.79 23.66 53.70
CA MET A 567 11.64 22.21 53.95
C MET A 567 10.69 21.85 55.10
N GLN A 568 10.52 22.72 56.09
CA GLN A 568 9.63 22.50 57.23
C GLN A 568 8.16 22.39 56.82
N CYS A 569 7.66 23.25 55.91
CA CYS A 569 6.30 23.13 55.35
C CYS A 569 6.09 21.86 54.53
N ILE A 570 7.13 21.40 53.82
CA ILE A 570 7.10 20.15 53.06
C ILE A 570 6.99 18.95 54.01
N THR A 571 7.71 19.01 55.14
CA THR A 571 7.75 17.91 56.11
C THR A 571 6.43 17.78 56.88
N GLU A 572 5.78 18.89 57.26
CA GLU A 572 4.48 18.89 57.93
C GLU A 572 3.37 18.28 57.06
N GLN A 573 3.27 18.64 55.78
CA GLN A 573 2.29 18.07 54.85
C GLN A 573 2.49 16.57 54.58
N ILE A 574 3.74 16.08 54.60
CA ILE A 574 4.04 14.66 54.41
C ILE A 574 3.68 13.85 55.66
N ILE A 575 3.85 14.42 56.86
CA ILE A 575 3.49 13.76 58.12
C ILE A 575 1.96 13.66 58.27
N ASP A 576 1.22 14.68 57.85
CA ASP A 576 -0.26 14.70 57.93
C ASP A 576 -0.97 13.74 56.95
N LYS A 577 -0.24 13.15 55.99
CA LYS A 577 -0.78 12.19 55.01
C LYS A 577 -0.37 10.73 55.25
N LYS A 578 0.15 10.40 56.44
CA LYS A 578 0.47 9.01 56.82
C LYS A 578 -0.68 8.25 57.48
#